data_AF-K1TWM0-F1
#
_entry.id   AF-K1TWM0-F1
#
_cell.length_a   1.000
_cell.length_b   1.000
_cell.length_c   1.000
_cell.angle_alpha   90.00
_cell.angle_beta   90.00
_cell.angle_gamma   90.00
#
_symmetry.space_group_name_H-M   'P 1'
#
loop_
_entity.id
_entity.type
_entity.pdbx_description
1 polymer ?
#
loop_
_entity_poly.entity_id
_entity_poly.type
_entity_poly.pdbx_seq_one_letter_code
_entity_poly.pdbx_strand_id
1 'polypeptide(L)' 'TLAIVEKDTGRAVRCNIEGYPYVLIWSKPEKPYRFVCIEPWHSLPGEENGPLTWEDRPCAAALHPGETWSTTLCTTFER' A
#
# COMPACT_ATOMS: atom_id res chain seq x y z
N THR A 1 7.55 -8.78 -4.89
CA THR A 1 8.16 -7.43 -4.92
C THR A 1 7.50 -6.57 -5.97
N LEU A 2 7.22 -5.31 -5.64
CA LEU A 2 6.81 -4.27 -6.59
C LEU A 2 7.91 -3.20 -6.66
N ALA A 3 8.14 -2.62 -7.85
CA ALA A 3 9.19 -1.64 -8.06
C ALA A 3 8.73 -0.44 -8.90
N ILE A 4 9.19 0.75 -8.55
CA ILE A 4 9.24 1.90 -9.48
C ILE A 4 10.68 2.00 -9.98
N VAL A 5 10.85 1.84 -11.29
CA VAL A 5 12.14 1.85 -11.98
C VAL A 5 12.22 3.07 -12.87
N GLU A 6 13.26 3.86 -12.72
CA GLU A 6 13.54 4.94 -13.65
C GLU A 6 14.24 4.38 -14.89
N LYS A 7 13.67 4.69 -16.04
CA LYS A 7 14.11 4.17 -17.33
C LYS A 7 15.56 4.57 -17.61
N ASP A 8 16.37 3.60 -18.04
CA ASP A 8 17.74 3.77 -18.55
C ASP A 8 18.77 4.33 -17.55
N THR A 9 18.44 4.48 -16.25
CA THR A 9 19.39 4.98 -15.24
C THR A 9 19.87 3.93 -14.25
N GLY A 10 19.16 2.79 -14.14
CA GLY A 10 19.40 1.79 -13.10
C GLY A 10 18.86 2.19 -11.72
N ARG A 11 18.31 3.40 -11.56
CA ARG A 11 17.71 3.86 -10.30
C ARG A 11 16.34 3.24 -10.11
N ALA A 12 16.08 2.79 -8.89
CA ALA A 12 14.79 2.18 -8.58
C ALA A 12 14.51 2.11 -7.08
N VAL A 13 13.22 2.06 -6.74
CA VAL A 13 12.73 1.77 -5.40
C VAL A 13 11.93 0.47 -5.46
N ARG A 14 12.36 -0.53 -4.69
CA ARG A 14 11.72 -1.87 -4.61
C ARG A 14 11.12 -2.07 -3.24
N CYS A 15 9.84 -2.43 -3.19
CA CYS A 15 9.14 -2.81 -1.98
C CYS A 15 8.84 -4.32 -2.00
N ASN A 16 9.25 -5.05 -0.95
CA ASN A 16 8.70 -6.38 -0.72
C ASN A 16 7.27 -6.24 -0.19
N ILE A 17 6.30 -6.62 -1.02
CA ILE A 17 4.87 -6.52 -0.73
C ILE A 17 4.27 -7.86 -0.29
N GLU A 18 5.11 -8.87 -0.03
CA GLU A 18 4.65 -10.14 0.52
C GLU A 18 3.89 -9.92 1.84
N GLY A 19 2.76 -10.59 1.99
CA GLY A 19 1.88 -10.45 3.15
C GLY A 19 0.89 -9.28 3.07
N TYR A 20 1.04 -8.35 2.12
CA TYR A 20 0.08 -7.26 1.90
C TYR A 20 -0.96 -7.68 0.85
N PRO A 21 -2.25 -7.80 1.20
CA PRO A 21 -3.30 -8.22 0.26
C PRO A 21 -3.57 -7.21 -0.85
N TYR A 22 -3.23 -5.93 -0.63
CA TYR A 22 -3.49 -4.84 -1.57
C TYR A 22 -2.27 -3.94 -1.73
N VAL A 23 -2.13 -3.30 -2.89
CA VAL A 23 -1.13 -2.23 -3.11
C VAL A 23 -1.77 -1.12 -3.93
N LEU A 24 -1.74 0.11 -3.41
CA LEU A 24 -2.09 1.31 -4.18
C LEU A 24 -0.84 1.91 -4.82
N ILE A 25 -0.98 2.34 -6.08
CA ILE A 25 0.00 3.17 -6.79
C ILE A 25 -0.64 4.53 -7.02
N TRP A 26 -0.01 5.59 -6.51
CA TRP A 26 -0.60 6.92 -6.55
C TRP A 26 0.45 8.01 -6.81
N SER A 27 0.02 9.10 -7.44
CA SER A 27 0.74 10.37 -7.48
C SER A 27 -0.29 11.47 -7.36
N LYS A 28 0.12 12.64 -6.84
CA LYS A 28 -0.70 13.85 -6.94
C LYS A 28 -1.09 14.04 -8.42
N PRO A 29 -2.38 14.28 -8.75
CA PRO A 29 -2.86 14.43 -10.13
C PRO A 29 -2.51 15.81 -10.71
N GLU A 30 -1.30 16.30 -10.46
CA GLU A 30 -0.78 17.59 -10.92
C GLU A 30 0.48 17.34 -11.74
N LYS A 31 0.53 17.93 -12.95
CA LYS A 31 1.68 17.79 -13.85
C LYS A 31 2.66 18.95 -13.70
N PRO A 32 3.97 18.71 -13.84
CA PRO A 32 4.61 17.40 -14.03
C PRO A 32 4.59 16.55 -12.75
N TYR A 33 4.36 15.24 -12.88
CA TYR A 33 4.44 14.31 -11.74
C TYR A 33 5.87 14.31 -11.19
N ARG A 34 6.02 14.50 -9.88
CA ARG A 34 7.34 14.60 -9.21
C ARG A 34 7.68 13.39 -8.34
N PHE A 35 6.70 12.56 -8.05
CA PHE A 35 6.85 11.38 -7.22
C PHE A 35 5.76 10.37 -7.58
N VAL A 36 5.97 9.12 -7.16
CA VAL A 36 4.96 8.05 -7.18
C VAL A 36 5.05 7.34 -5.83
N CYS A 37 3.91 7.10 -5.20
CA CYS A 37 3.76 6.29 -4.00
C CYS A 37 3.62 4.82 -4.37
N ILE A 38 4.25 3.95 -3.59
CA ILE A 38 3.91 2.53 -3.47
C ILE A 38 3.31 2.37 -2.07
N GLU A 39 2.05 1.94 -1.98
CA GLU A 39 1.35 1.85 -0.69
C GLU A 39 0.81 0.44 -0.46
N PRO A 40 1.62 -0.46 0.14
CA PRO A 40 1.17 -1.80 0.51
C PRO A 40 0.19 -1.72 1.68
N TRP A 41 -1.01 -2.25 1.51
CA TRP A 41 -2.13 -2.10 2.43
C TRP A 41 -2.65 -3.44 2.95
N HIS A 42 -3.19 -3.41 4.17
CA HIS A 42 -3.90 -4.52 4.83
C HIS A 42 -5.42 -4.29 4.92
N SER A 43 -5.89 -3.17 4.42
CA SER A 43 -7.31 -2.85 4.31
C SER A 43 -7.57 -1.96 3.10
N LEU A 44 -8.84 -1.80 2.74
CA LEU A 44 -9.27 -0.90 1.68
C LEU A 44 -9.99 0.33 2.28
N PRO A 45 -10.03 1.46 1.55
CA PRO A 45 -10.92 2.56 1.87
C PRO A 45 -12.37 2.08 1.93
N GLY A 46 -13.18 2.76 2.74
CA GLY A 46 -14.61 2.50 2.77
C GLY A 46 -15.24 2.72 1.39
N GLU A 47 -16.15 1.85 1.01
CA GLU A 47 -16.94 2.02 -0.20
C GLU A 47 -17.83 3.27 -0.10
N GLU A 48 -18.06 3.96 -1.22
CA GLU A 48 -18.82 5.21 -1.26
C GLU A 48 -20.21 5.10 -0.61
N ASN A 49 -20.88 3.97 -0.81
CA ASN A 49 -22.20 3.66 -0.23
C ASN A 49 -22.14 2.44 0.71
N GLY A 50 -20.96 2.16 1.27
CA GLY A 50 -20.72 1.01 2.12
C GLY A 50 -21.26 1.15 3.54
N PRO A 51 -21.19 0.08 4.34
CA PRO A 51 -21.60 0.12 5.74
C PRO A 51 -20.70 1.04 6.56
N LEU A 52 -21.31 1.70 7.55
CA LEU A 52 -20.60 2.60 8.48
C LEU A 52 -20.05 1.86 9.70
N THR A 53 -20.72 0.78 10.12
CA THR A 53 -20.27 -0.14 11.17
C THR A 53 -18.96 -0.80 10.77
N TRP A 54 -17.97 -0.81 11.65
CA TRP A 54 -16.62 -1.30 11.31
C TRP A 54 -16.62 -2.80 11.03
N GLU A 55 -17.40 -3.56 11.79
CA GLU A 55 -17.53 -5.01 11.69
C GLU A 55 -18.13 -5.44 10.34
N ASP A 56 -18.92 -4.57 9.72
CA ASP A 56 -19.54 -4.81 8.42
C ASP A 56 -18.67 -4.31 7.27
N ARG A 57 -17.56 -3.58 7.54
CA ARG A 57 -16.71 -3.03 6.47
C ARG A 57 -15.92 -4.15 5.79
N PRO A 58 -16.11 -4.33 4.47
CA PRO A 58 -15.36 -5.33 3.75
C PRO A 58 -13.88 -4.96 3.76
N CYS A 59 -13.03 -5.98 3.92
CA CYS A 59 -11.58 -5.83 3.94
C CYS A 59 -11.06 -4.91 5.06
N ALA A 60 -11.82 -4.69 6.14
CA ALA A 60 -11.29 -4.02 7.33
C ALA A 60 -10.26 -4.92 8.04
N ALA A 61 -9.16 -4.31 8.48
CA ALA A 61 -8.29 -4.96 9.45
C ALA A 61 -8.97 -4.87 10.82
N ALA A 62 -9.26 -6.02 11.43
CA ALA A 62 -9.89 -6.12 12.73
C ALA A 62 -9.10 -7.09 13.62
N LEU A 63 -9.00 -6.77 14.91
CA LEU A 63 -8.43 -7.62 15.95
C LEU A 63 -9.46 -7.72 17.07
N HIS A 64 -9.72 -8.95 17.52
CA HIS A 64 -10.54 -9.22 18.68
C HIS A 64 -9.79 -8.92 19.99
N PRO A 65 -10.48 -8.81 21.14
CA PRO A 65 -9.83 -8.61 22.43
C PRO A 65 -8.76 -9.68 22.70
N GLY A 66 -7.53 -9.24 22.92
CA GLY A 66 -6.37 -10.09 23.18
C GLY A 66 -5.56 -10.50 21.95
N GLU A 67 -6.01 -10.17 20.74
CA GLU A 67 -5.24 -10.44 19.52
C GLU A 67 -4.17 -9.38 19.26
N THR A 68 -3.07 -9.80 18.64
CA THR A 68 -1.99 -8.93 18.20
C THR A 68 -1.59 -9.30 16.78
N TRP A 69 -1.22 -8.31 15.99
CA TRP A 69 -0.75 -8.53 14.64
C TRP A 69 0.41 -7.58 14.30
N SER A 70 1.33 -8.06 13.47
CA SER A 70 2.49 -7.30 13.01
C SER A 70 2.87 -7.71 11.59
N THR A 71 3.41 -6.75 10.84
CA THR A 71 4.02 -6.98 9.52
C THR A 71 5.30 -6.16 9.40
N THR A 72 6.12 -6.43 8.39
CA THR A 72 7.32 -5.65 8.08
C THR A 72 7.36 -5.32 6.60
N LEU A 73 7.47 -4.03 6.28
CA LEU A 73 7.73 -3.57 4.92
C LEU A 73 9.24 -3.43 4.72
N CYS A 74 9.78 -4.17 3.75
CA CYS A 74 11.17 -4.04 3.34
C CYS A 74 11.28 -3.24 2.04
N THR A 75 12.04 -2.14 2.08
CA THR A 75 12.27 -1.28 0.90
C THR A 75 13.75 -1.19 0.58
N THR A 76 14.10 -1.40 -0.69
CA THR A 76 15.45 -1.26 -1.22
C THR A 76 15.53 -0.10 -2.20
N PHE A 77 16.56 0.75 -2.04
CA PHE A 77 16.86 1.87 -2.92
C PHE A 77 18.09 1.54 -3.76
N GLU A 78 17.92 1.45 -5.07
CA GLU A 78 19.00 1.32 -6.04
C GLU A 78 19.28 2.70 -6.64
N ARG A 79 20.57 3.06 -6.67
CA ARG A 79 21.06 4.39 -7.05
C ARG A 79 22.03 4.30 -8.21
#